data_AF-A0A843TUL6-F1
#
_entry.id   AF-A0A843TUL6-F1
#
_cell.length_a   1.000
_cell.length_b   1.000
_cell.length_c   1.000
_cell.angle_alpha   90.00
_cell.angle_beta   90.00
_cell.angle_gamma   90.00
#
_symmetry.space_group_name_H-M   'P 1'
#
loop_
_entity.id
_entity.type
_entity.pdbx_description
1 polymer ?
#
loop_
_entity_poly.entity_id
_entity_poly.type
_entity_poly.pdbx_seq_one_letter_code
_entity_poly.pdbx_strand_id
1 'polypeptide(L)'
;MESAGDHGDELDDIFEATLSLEETHKEEGYREGFADGTVAGREEARQLGLQHGFAIGQELGFYRGCTDVWAAAVRADPAAFSARIRRGFVLLGELLDRYPLLDPEDESTQEVLEEIRLRFRAVTASLGVRLEYKGQPTSRDAAAGGVEF
;
A
#
# COMPACT_ATOMS: atom_id res chain seq x y z
N MET A 1 -35.73 -12.37 65.93
CA MET A 1 -35.53 -11.02 65.39
C MET A 1 -34.54 -11.16 64.26
N GLU A 2 -35.06 -11.40 63.06
CA GLU A 2 -34.41 -11.58 61.75
C GLU A 2 -35.57 -12.00 60.82
N SER A 3 -35.74 -11.57 59.59
CA SER A 3 -35.25 -10.44 58.79
C SER A 3 -36.32 -10.38 57.69
N ALA A 4 -37.07 -9.27 57.60
CA ALA A 4 -38.14 -9.08 56.60
C ALA A 4 -37.74 -8.02 55.55
N GLY A 5 -36.42 -7.83 55.33
CA GLY A 5 -35.89 -6.80 54.43
C GLY A 5 -35.50 -7.28 53.02
N ASP A 6 -35.52 -8.58 52.75
CA ASP A 6 -34.81 -9.18 51.60
C ASP A 6 -35.55 -9.03 50.24
N HIS A 7 -36.90 -8.99 50.25
CA HIS A 7 -37.69 -8.97 49.01
C HIS A 7 -37.89 -7.57 48.40
N GLY A 8 -37.53 -6.51 49.14
CA GLY A 8 -37.59 -5.13 48.66
C GLY A 8 -36.38 -4.76 47.79
N ASP A 9 -35.19 -5.19 48.21
CA ASP A 9 -33.93 -4.93 47.52
C ASP A 9 -33.85 -5.69 46.17
N GLU A 10 -34.32 -6.94 46.11
CA GLU A 10 -34.33 -7.74 44.87
C GLU A 10 -35.21 -7.13 43.75
N LEU A 11 -36.32 -6.49 44.12
CA LEU A 11 -37.20 -5.85 43.14
C LEU A 11 -36.64 -4.52 42.64
N ASP A 12 -36.02 -3.73 43.51
CA ASP A 12 -35.35 -2.48 43.13
C ASP A 12 -34.15 -2.77 42.18
N ASP A 13 -33.36 -3.81 42.46
CA ASP A 13 -32.24 -4.24 41.61
C ASP A 13 -32.70 -4.60 40.18
N ILE A 14 -33.86 -5.25 40.01
CA ILE A 14 -34.39 -5.63 38.69
C ILE A 14 -34.86 -4.41 37.88
N PHE A 15 -35.52 -3.44 38.53
CA PHE A 15 -35.95 -2.22 37.83
C PHE A 15 -34.77 -1.30 37.51
N GLU A 16 -33.76 -1.24 38.38
CA GLU A 16 -32.52 -0.50 38.14
C GLU A 16 -31.66 -1.13 37.02
N ALA A 17 -31.58 -2.47 36.98
CA ALA A 17 -30.97 -3.20 35.87
C ALA A 17 -31.70 -2.98 34.55
N THR A 18 -33.05 -2.93 34.57
CA THR A 18 -33.85 -2.67 33.35
C THR A 18 -33.66 -1.23 32.86
N LEU A 19 -33.53 -0.27 33.77
CA LEU A 19 -33.31 1.15 33.44
C LEU A 19 -31.90 1.39 32.86
N SER A 20 -30.90 0.63 33.31
CA SER A 20 -29.49 0.71 32.85
C SER A 20 -29.15 -0.24 31.69
N LEU A 21 -30.10 -1.06 31.25
CA LEU A 21 -29.90 -2.06 30.20
C LEU A 21 -29.49 -1.44 28.86
N GLU A 22 -30.09 -0.31 28.48
CA GLU A 22 -29.76 0.39 27.24
C GLU A 22 -28.31 0.90 27.24
N GLU A 23 -27.87 1.49 28.35
CA GLU A 23 -26.51 2.00 28.52
C GLU A 23 -25.49 0.84 28.49
N THR A 24 -25.82 -0.26 29.17
CA THR A 24 -24.98 -1.47 29.22
C THR A 24 -24.78 -2.06 27.82
N HIS A 25 -25.85 -2.23 27.05
CA HIS A 25 -25.73 -2.79 25.70
C HIS A 25 -25.05 -1.83 24.71
N LYS A 26 -25.18 -0.52 24.88
CA LYS A 26 -24.40 0.46 24.10
C LYS A 26 -22.91 0.31 24.39
N GLU A 27 -22.53 0.20 25.66
CA GLU A 27 -21.14 0.05 26.05
C GLU A 27 -20.56 -1.30 25.60
N GLU A 28 -21.34 -2.38 25.72
CA GLU A 28 -20.99 -3.70 25.21
C GLU A 28 -20.79 -3.68 23.69
N GLY A 29 -21.75 -3.13 22.94
CA GLY A 29 -21.66 -3.03 21.49
C GLY A 29 -20.51 -2.15 21.01
N TYR A 30 -20.22 -1.05 21.72
CA TYR A 30 -19.03 -0.23 21.44
C TYR A 30 -17.75 -1.02 21.69
N ARG A 31 -17.64 -1.71 22.82
CA ARG A 31 -16.46 -2.49 23.19
C ARG A 31 -16.21 -3.63 22.19
N GLU A 32 -17.25 -4.35 21.81
CA GLU A 32 -17.19 -5.41 20.81
C GLU A 32 -16.79 -4.84 19.45
N GLY A 33 -17.49 -3.83 18.96
CA GLY A 33 -17.20 -3.19 17.68
C GLY A 33 -15.80 -2.57 17.61
N PHE A 34 -15.29 -2.01 18.70
CA PHE A 34 -13.93 -1.49 18.78
C PHE A 34 -12.89 -2.61 18.73
N ALA A 35 -13.11 -3.70 19.47
CA ALA A 35 -12.21 -4.85 19.47
C ALA A 35 -12.13 -5.49 18.07
N ASP A 36 -13.30 -5.75 17.46
CA ASP A 36 -13.40 -6.34 16.13
C ASP A 36 -12.82 -5.41 15.06
N GLY A 37 -13.19 -4.13 15.09
CA GLY A 37 -12.68 -3.12 14.18
C GLY A 37 -11.15 -2.97 14.26
N THR A 38 -10.58 -3.08 15.45
CA THR A 38 -9.12 -3.03 15.62
C THR A 38 -8.43 -4.25 15.01
N VAL A 39 -9.02 -5.45 15.13
CA VAL A 39 -8.46 -6.67 14.52
C VAL A 39 -8.59 -6.61 13.00
N ALA A 40 -9.79 -6.32 12.50
CA ALA A 40 -10.07 -6.23 11.06
C ALA A 40 -9.22 -5.15 10.40
N GLY A 41 -9.15 -3.95 10.99
CA GLY A 41 -8.39 -2.83 10.45
C GLY A 41 -6.89 -3.12 10.34
N ARG A 42 -6.31 -3.86 11.30
CA ARG A 42 -4.89 -4.29 11.21
C ARG A 42 -4.65 -5.24 10.04
N GLU A 43 -5.53 -6.21 9.85
CA GLU A 43 -5.37 -7.18 8.76
C GLU A 43 -5.56 -6.53 7.39
N GLU A 44 -6.56 -5.66 7.26
CA GLU A 44 -6.80 -4.89 6.03
C GLU A 44 -5.61 -3.98 5.71
N ALA A 45 -5.12 -3.20 6.69
CA ALA A 45 -3.97 -2.33 6.52
C ALA A 45 -2.71 -3.10 6.09
N ARG A 46 -2.48 -4.28 6.68
CA ARG A 46 -1.37 -5.16 6.31
C ARG A 46 -1.49 -5.64 4.86
N GLN A 47 -2.66 -6.10 4.45
CA GLN A 47 -2.90 -6.57 3.08
C GLN A 47 -2.73 -5.44 2.06
N LEU A 48 -3.32 -4.28 2.34
CA LEU A 48 -3.22 -3.11 1.49
C LEU A 48 -1.78 -2.62 1.35
N GLY A 49 -1.05 -2.54 2.46
CA GLY A 49 0.36 -2.16 2.47
C GLY A 49 1.23 -3.10 1.64
N LEU A 50 0.99 -4.42 1.73
CA LEU A 50 1.70 -5.41 0.91
C LEU A 50 1.39 -5.26 -0.58
N GLN A 51 0.13 -5.11 -0.96
CA GLN A 51 -0.27 -4.94 -2.36
C GLN A 51 0.32 -3.66 -2.95
N HIS A 52 0.20 -2.54 -2.23
CA HIS A 52 0.72 -1.26 -2.65
C HIS A 52 2.26 -1.30 -2.76
N GLY A 53 2.94 -1.79 -1.71
CA GLY A 53 4.39 -1.91 -1.71
C GLY A 53 4.92 -2.79 -2.84
N PHE A 54 4.24 -3.91 -3.15
CA PHE A 54 4.62 -4.77 -4.27
C PHE A 54 4.40 -4.11 -5.63
N ALA A 55 3.32 -3.34 -5.81
CA ALA A 55 3.06 -2.61 -7.04
C ALA A 55 4.15 -1.57 -7.33
N ILE A 56 4.54 -0.81 -6.32
CA ILE A 56 5.62 0.18 -6.40
C ILE A 56 6.98 -0.51 -6.59
N GLY A 57 7.26 -1.57 -5.83
CA GLY A 57 8.51 -2.32 -5.93
C GLY A 57 8.74 -2.93 -7.32
N GLN A 58 7.69 -3.47 -7.95
CA GLN A 58 7.77 -3.96 -9.33
C GLN A 58 8.08 -2.83 -10.34
N GLU A 59 7.46 -1.67 -10.17
CA GLU A 59 7.71 -0.51 -11.03
C GLU A 59 9.16 -0.05 -10.92
N LEU A 60 9.66 0.15 -9.70
CA LEU A 60 11.04 0.51 -9.43
C LEU A 60 12.02 -0.54 -9.97
N GLY A 61 11.72 -1.83 -9.74
CA GLY A 61 12.52 -2.95 -10.24
C GLY A 61 12.59 -2.99 -11.78
N PHE A 62 11.49 -2.68 -12.47
CA PHE A 62 11.45 -2.57 -13.92
C PHE A 62 12.38 -1.46 -14.44
N TYR A 63 12.32 -0.26 -13.83
CA TYR A 63 13.20 0.85 -14.19
C TYR A 63 14.67 0.55 -13.88
N ARG A 64 14.94 -0.07 -12.75
CA ARG A 64 16.29 -0.51 -12.37
C ARG A 64 16.85 -1.52 -13.37
N GLY A 65 16.07 -2.55 -13.74
CA GLY A 65 16.46 -3.55 -14.72
C GLY A 65 16.78 -2.95 -16.08
N CYS A 66 15.98 -1.99 -16.56
CA CYS A 66 16.28 -1.25 -17.80
C CYS A 66 17.61 -0.50 -17.70
N THR A 67 17.81 0.23 -16.60
CA THR A 67 19.03 1.01 -16.34
C THR A 67 20.27 0.13 -16.29
N ASP A 68 20.19 -1.04 -15.65
CA ASP A 68 21.30 -1.99 -15.55
C ASP A 68 21.64 -2.61 -16.91
N VAL A 69 20.64 -2.94 -17.73
CA VAL A 69 20.83 -3.43 -19.11
C VAL A 69 21.48 -2.36 -19.99
N TRP A 70 21.01 -1.11 -19.92
CA TRP A 70 21.62 -0.01 -20.68
C TRP A 70 23.06 0.26 -20.23
N ALA A 71 23.34 0.20 -18.92
CA ALA A 71 24.69 0.32 -18.40
C ALA A 71 25.61 -0.83 -18.88
N ALA A 72 25.10 -2.06 -18.93
CA ALA A 72 25.83 -3.19 -19.50
C ALA A 72 26.13 -3.00 -20.99
N ALA A 73 25.16 -2.51 -21.77
CA ALA A 73 25.35 -2.21 -23.18
C ALA A 73 26.42 -1.13 -23.41
N VAL A 74 26.45 -0.06 -22.59
CA VAL A 74 27.51 0.96 -22.63
C VAL A 74 28.88 0.38 -22.30
N ARG A 75 28.98 -0.57 -21.37
CA ARG A 75 30.27 -1.23 -21.06
C ARG A 75 30.75 -2.12 -22.20
N ALA A 76 29.83 -2.81 -22.86
CA ALA A 76 30.14 -3.67 -24.00
C ALA A 76 30.56 -2.84 -25.23
N ASP A 77 29.88 -1.74 -25.49
CA ASP A 77 30.20 -0.79 -26.56
C ASP A 77 30.00 0.66 -26.06
N PRO A 78 31.09 1.37 -25.71
CA PRO A 78 31.04 2.76 -25.28
C PRO A 78 30.47 3.74 -26.32
N ALA A 79 30.44 3.36 -27.60
CA ALA A 79 29.90 4.17 -28.69
C ALA A 79 28.41 3.87 -28.99
N ALA A 80 27.81 2.83 -28.38
CA ALA A 80 26.43 2.41 -28.65
C ALA A 80 25.38 3.51 -28.42
N PHE A 81 25.65 4.44 -27.50
CA PHE A 81 24.75 5.54 -27.17
C PHE A 81 25.47 6.88 -27.13
N SER A 82 24.79 7.96 -27.51
CA SER A 82 25.32 9.31 -27.38
C SER A 82 25.59 9.68 -25.91
N ALA A 83 26.54 10.60 -25.68
CA ALA A 83 26.85 11.10 -24.33
C ALA A 83 25.62 11.74 -23.63
N ARG A 84 24.66 12.27 -24.40
CA ARG A 84 23.40 12.79 -23.86
C ARG A 84 22.54 11.67 -23.28
N ILE A 85 22.38 10.57 -24.02
CA ILE A 85 21.56 9.43 -23.60
C ILE A 85 22.21 8.72 -22.41
N ARG A 86 23.54 8.56 -22.40
CA ARG A 86 24.25 7.96 -21.26
C ARG A 86 24.08 8.76 -19.97
N ARG A 87 24.13 10.11 -20.04
CA ARG A 87 23.77 10.97 -18.89
C ARG A 87 22.32 10.80 -18.46
N GLY A 88 21.43 10.49 -19.40
CA GLY A 88 20.06 10.05 -19.14
C GLY A 88 19.98 8.88 -18.17
N PHE A 89 20.72 7.81 -18.48
CA PHE A 89 20.76 6.58 -17.68
C PHE A 89 21.32 6.81 -16.28
N VAL A 90 22.43 7.55 -16.16
CA VAL A 90 23.07 7.85 -14.87
C VAL A 90 22.11 8.61 -13.95
N LEU A 91 21.49 9.68 -14.46
CA LEU A 91 20.55 10.47 -13.67
C LEU A 91 19.31 9.68 -13.25
N LEU A 92 18.83 8.76 -14.10
CA LEU A 92 17.74 7.85 -13.71
C LEU A 92 18.18 6.88 -12.60
N GLY A 93 19.39 6.33 -12.69
CA GLY A 93 19.97 5.48 -11.65
C GLY A 93 20.10 6.20 -10.31
N GLU A 94 20.59 7.44 -10.32
CA GLU A 94 20.71 8.27 -9.12
C GLU A 94 19.34 8.54 -8.46
N LEU A 95 18.28 8.75 -9.26
CA LEU A 95 16.92 8.90 -8.72
C LEU A 95 16.40 7.59 -8.11
N LEU A 96 16.67 6.45 -8.75
CA LEU A 96 16.29 5.14 -8.22
C LEU A 96 17.01 4.82 -6.90
N ASP A 97 18.30 5.17 -6.78
CA ASP A 97 19.07 4.96 -5.55
C ASP A 97 18.64 5.91 -4.40
N ARG A 98 18.06 7.08 -4.73
CA ARG A 98 17.53 8.05 -3.76
C ARG A 98 16.13 7.72 -3.25
N TYR A 99 15.42 6.78 -3.88
CA TYR A 99 14.05 6.47 -3.49
C TYR A 99 13.99 5.92 -2.04
N PRO A 100 13.15 6.47 -1.15
CA PRO A 100 13.07 6.08 0.26
C PRO A 100 12.35 4.73 0.45
N LEU A 101 12.97 3.64 -0.03
CA LEU A 101 12.34 2.31 -0.05
C LEU A 101 11.97 1.78 1.35
N LEU A 102 12.74 2.17 2.37
CA LEU A 102 12.58 1.71 3.74
C LEU A 102 11.79 2.69 4.62
N ASP A 103 11.41 3.84 4.07
CA ASP A 103 10.64 4.87 4.77
C ASP A 103 9.41 5.26 3.94
N PRO A 104 8.36 4.43 3.96
CA PRO A 104 7.15 4.67 3.16
C PRO A 104 6.34 5.90 3.63
N GLU A 105 6.65 6.46 4.80
CA GLU A 105 6.02 7.66 5.34
C GLU A 105 6.77 8.94 4.95
N ASP A 106 7.92 8.83 4.27
CA ASP A 106 8.68 9.96 3.77
C ASP A 106 7.81 10.78 2.79
N GLU A 107 7.62 12.07 3.10
CA GLU A 107 6.79 13.00 2.34
C GLU A 107 7.27 13.17 0.88
N SER A 108 8.55 12.91 0.61
CA SER A 108 9.15 13.00 -0.72
C SER A 108 8.91 11.76 -1.59
N THR A 109 8.40 10.65 -1.02
CA THR A 109 8.22 9.37 -1.73
C THR A 109 7.46 9.52 -3.05
N GLN A 110 6.35 10.26 -3.04
CA GLN A 110 5.53 10.48 -4.24
C GLN A 110 6.25 11.37 -5.26
N GLU A 111 6.93 12.42 -4.80
CA GLU A 111 7.66 13.35 -5.67
C GLU A 111 8.80 12.62 -6.40
N VAL A 112 9.60 11.85 -5.66
CA VAL A 112 10.72 11.08 -6.24
C VAL A 112 10.21 10.03 -7.23
N LEU A 113 9.10 9.35 -6.93
CA LEU A 113 8.50 8.38 -7.87
C LEU A 113 8.07 9.03 -9.19
N GLU A 114 7.40 10.18 -9.13
CA GLU A 114 7.01 10.94 -10.32
C GLU A 114 8.22 11.44 -11.11
N GLU A 115 9.28 11.86 -10.42
CA GLU A 115 10.55 12.24 -11.05
C GLU A 115 11.17 11.06 -11.80
N ILE A 116 11.21 9.86 -11.19
CA ILE A 116 11.67 8.61 -11.81
C ILE A 116 10.84 8.31 -13.07
N ARG A 117 9.50 8.34 -12.97
CA ARG A 117 8.57 8.07 -14.09
C ARG A 117 8.78 9.05 -15.24
N LEU A 118 8.90 10.34 -14.95
CA LEU A 118 9.15 11.38 -15.94
C LEU A 118 10.50 11.17 -16.62
N ARG A 119 11.54 10.89 -15.82
CA ARG A 119 12.89 10.68 -16.34
C ARG A 119 12.97 9.45 -17.22
N PHE A 120 12.36 8.35 -16.80
CA PHE A 120 12.29 7.12 -17.59
C PHE A 120 11.64 7.37 -18.96
N ARG A 121 10.47 8.05 -19.00
CA ARG A 121 9.80 8.43 -20.26
C ARG A 121 10.68 9.29 -21.16
N ALA A 122 11.42 10.25 -20.59
CA ALA A 122 12.34 11.10 -21.36
C ALA A 122 13.50 10.29 -21.96
N VAL A 123 14.03 9.31 -21.23
CA VAL A 123 15.11 8.43 -21.68
C VAL A 123 14.62 7.50 -22.79
N THR A 124 13.47 6.84 -22.61
CA THR A 124 12.92 5.92 -23.62
C THR A 124 12.52 6.64 -24.92
N ALA A 125 11.98 7.86 -24.81
CA ALA A 125 11.74 8.72 -25.96
C ALA A 125 13.04 9.10 -26.69
N SER A 126 14.11 9.42 -25.95
CA SER A 126 15.43 9.73 -26.53
C SER A 126 16.08 8.53 -27.21
N LEU A 127 15.73 7.31 -26.78
CA LEU A 127 16.15 6.06 -27.39
C LEU A 127 15.28 5.65 -28.59
N GLY A 128 14.13 6.28 -28.79
CA GLY A 128 13.16 5.87 -29.81
C GLY A 128 12.52 4.51 -29.55
N VAL A 129 12.50 4.04 -28.29
CA VAL A 129 11.92 2.76 -27.90
C VAL A 129 10.64 2.96 -27.10
N ARG A 130 9.68 2.05 -27.29
CA ARG A 130 8.46 2.02 -26.49
C ARG A 130 8.60 1.00 -25.37
N LEU A 131 9.13 1.46 -24.24
CA LEU A 131 9.19 0.70 -23.00
C LEU A 131 8.20 1.31 -22.01
N GLU A 132 7.26 0.51 -21.54
CA GLU A 132 6.21 0.91 -20.62
C GLU A 132 6.10 -0.16 -19.52
N TYR A 133 6.08 0.27 -18.27
CA TYR A 133 5.69 -0.61 -17.17
C TYR A 133 4.17 -0.80 -17.24
N LYS A 134 3.72 -2.05 -17.41
CA LYS A 134 2.30 -2.37 -17.61
C LYS A 134 1.53 -2.64 -16.31
N GLY A 135 2.18 -2.58 -15.16
CA GLY A 135 1.57 -2.92 -13.88
C GLY A 135 1.23 -4.41 -13.74
N GLN A 136 0.76 -4.79 -12.55
CA GLN A 136 0.03 -6.05 -12.39
C GLN A 136 -1.38 -5.89 -12.97
N PRO A 137 -1.94 -6.93 -13.63
CA PRO A 137 -3.37 -6.95 -13.93
C PRO A 137 -4.12 -6.82 -12.60
N THR A 138 -4.99 -5.82 -12.53
CA THR A 138 -5.83 -5.64 -11.35
C THR A 138 -6.77 -6.85 -11.22
N SER A 139 -7.33 -7.12 -10.05
CA SER A 139 -8.36 -8.16 -9.88
C SER A 139 -9.55 -7.99 -10.86
N ARG A 140 -9.73 -6.76 -11.37
CA ARG A 140 -10.69 -6.41 -12.43
C ARG A 140 -10.32 -7.00 -13.80
N ASP A 141 -9.03 -7.10 -14.10
CA ASP A 141 -8.50 -7.72 -15.32
C ASP A 141 -8.50 -9.25 -15.23
N ALA A 142 -8.36 -9.81 -14.01
CA ALA A 142 -8.53 -11.24 -13.76
C ALA A 142 -10.00 -11.70 -13.89
N ALA A 143 -10.96 -10.83 -13.54
CA ALA A 143 -12.40 -11.10 -13.68
C ALA A 143 -12.89 -11.07 -15.14
N ALA A 144 -12.16 -10.40 -16.05
CA ALA A 144 -12.48 -10.37 -17.48
C ALA A 144 -12.11 -11.66 -18.24
N GLY A 145 -11.42 -12.61 -17.58
CA GLY A 145 -11.03 -13.91 -18.13
C GLY A 145 -11.88 -15.09 -17.64
N GLY A 146 -13.03 -14.84 -17.01
CA GLY A 146 -13.92 -15.88 -16.50
C GLY A 146 -14.55 -16.72 -17.62
N VAL A 147 -14.24 -18.01 -17.61
CA VAL A 147 -14.82 -19.07 -18.44
C VAL A 147 -16.35 -18.97 -18.43
N GLU A 148 -16.95 -18.77 -19.62
CA GLU A 148 -18.39 -18.95 -19.82
C GLU A 148 -18.73 -20.45 -19.65
N PHE A 149 -19.69 -20.73 -18.76
CA PHE A 149 -20.43 -22.00 -18.75
C PHE A 149 -21.69 -21.86 -19.59
#